data_AF-A0A9X6SAP1-F1
#
_entry.id   AF-A0A9X6SAP1-F1
#
_cell.length_a   1.000
_cell.length_b   1.000
_cell.length_c   1.000
_cell.angle_alpha   90.00
_cell.angle_beta   90.00
_cell.angle_gamma   90.00
#
_symmetry.space_group_name_H-M   'P 1'
#
loop_
_entity.id
_entity.type
_entity.pdbx_description
1 polymer ?
#
loop_
_entity_poly.entity_id
_entity_poly.type
_entity_poly.pdbx_seq_one_letter_code
_entity_poly.pdbx_strand_id
1 'polypeptide(L)'
;MKIHLVDVQTEYEDVDVGTCELCFGTYETEEQTTFIFKLANGKEIAIEGWWYEYWTYVTMPHINNLIHFAEWLDTKVYRNDTKFDKDWLNNTIMEYLRVCGDLGIKDKDGNPIYADSIVLVTYRGKTVRADDCYIDSDSYATSHIEFTMFDMKFDYMPDEEALYYTDETYDLHVYEDFDSSNLSVLAEHFDTENREKRWLEEYGR
;
A
#
# COMPACT_ATOMS: atom_id res chain seq x y z
N MET A 1 20.26 -5.19 15.51
CA MET A 1 20.98 -4.45 14.47
C MET A 1 20.01 -3.64 13.61
N LYS A 2 20.52 -2.56 12.99
CA LYS A 2 19.82 -1.79 11.97
C LYS A 2 20.14 -2.29 10.56
N ILE A 3 19.22 -2.02 9.65
CA ILE A 3 19.32 -2.23 8.21
C ILE A 3 18.76 -0.98 7.53
N HIS A 4 19.41 -0.54 6.47
CA HIS A 4 19.02 0.65 5.72
C HIS A 4 18.79 0.25 4.27
N LEU A 5 17.67 0.64 3.67
CA LEU A 5 17.49 0.54 2.22
C LEU A 5 18.34 1.63 1.56
N VAL A 6 19.26 1.26 0.69
CA VAL A 6 20.19 2.21 0.04
C VAL A 6 19.90 2.40 -1.43
N ASP A 7 19.34 1.40 -2.11
CA ASP A 7 19.01 1.47 -3.53
C ASP A 7 17.94 0.42 -3.88
N VAL A 8 17.19 0.70 -4.95
CA VAL A 8 16.26 -0.25 -5.58
C VAL A 8 16.51 -0.18 -7.07
N GLN A 9 16.90 -1.31 -7.64
CA GLN A 9 17.24 -1.43 -9.06
C GLN A 9 16.18 -2.25 -9.74
N THR A 10 15.65 -1.73 -10.85
CA THR A 10 14.63 -2.41 -11.64
C THR A 10 15.15 -2.59 -13.05
N GLU A 11 15.20 -3.85 -13.48
CA GLU A 11 15.53 -4.23 -14.84
C GLU A 11 14.27 -4.81 -15.51
N TYR A 12 14.17 -4.67 -16.83
CA TYR A 12 13.08 -5.21 -17.62
C TYR A 12 13.65 -6.22 -18.60
N GLU A 13 13.14 -7.45 -18.58
CA GLU A 13 13.55 -8.51 -19.50
C GLU A 13 12.39 -8.92 -20.41
N ASP A 14 12.62 -8.92 -21.73
CA ASP A 14 11.68 -9.47 -22.69
C ASP A 14 11.85 -10.99 -22.74
N VAL A 15 10.81 -11.74 -22.34
CA VAL A 15 10.81 -13.20 -22.32
C VAL A 15 9.92 -13.76 -23.44
N ASP A 16 10.44 -14.79 -24.12
CA ASP A 16 9.70 -15.54 -25.14
C ASP A 16 8.77 -16.55 -24.45
N VAL A 17 7.45 -16.45 -24.67
CA VAL A 17 6.48 -17.43 -24.16
C VAL A 17 5.96 -18.37 -25.26
N GLY A 18 5.88 -19.67 -24.92
CA GLY A 18 5.33 -20.73 -25.78
C GLY A 18 6.33 -21.87 -26.07
N THR A 19 6.00 -23.09 -25.64
CA THR A 19 6.87 -24.28 -25.77
C THR A 19 6.49 -25.23 -26.91
N CYS A 20 5.49 -24.87 -27.72
CA CYS A 20 4.98 -25.69 -28.84
C CYS A 20 5.36 -25.05 -30.19
N GLU A 21 5.81 -25.84 -31.18
CA GLU A 21 6.28 -25.36 -32.50
C GLU A 21 5.23 -24.53 -33.31
N LEU A 22 3.96 -24.56 -32.90
CA LEU A 22 2.85 -23.77 -33.47
C LEU A 22 2.26 -22.75 -32.49
N CYS A 23 2.83 -22.61 -31.29
CA CYS A 23 2.35 -21.78 -30.17
C CYS A 23 3.39 -20.76 -29.71
N PHE A 24 4.40 -20.45 -30.52
CA PHE A 24 5.30 -19.32 -30.25
C PHE A 24 4.46 -18.04 -30.18
N GLY A 25 4.24 -17.56 -28.96
CA GLY A 25 3.49 -16.37 -28.63
C GLY A 25 4.42 -15.20 -28.31
N THR A 26 3.80 -14.03 -28.17
CA THR A 26 4.37 -12.69 -27.97
C THR A 26 5.32 -12.57 -26.80
N TYR A 27 6.33 -11.69 -26.93
CA TYR A 27 7.17 -11.20 -25.85
C TYR A 27 6.33 -10.70 -24.65
N GLU A 28 6.69 -11.13 -23.45
CA GLU A 28 6.25 -10.52 -22.19
C GLU A 28 7.43 -9.77 -21.58
N THR A 29 7.20 -8.61 -20.95
CA THR A 29 8.25 -7.87 -20.26
C THR A 29 8.13 -8.14 -18.76
N GLU A 30 9.11 -8.84 -18.19
CA GLU A 30 9.18 -9.15 -16.77
C GLU A 30 9.97 -8.06 -16.01
N GLU A 31 9.42 -7.57 -14.89
CA GLU A 31 10.05 -6.55 -14.04
C GLU A 31 10.90 -7.20 -12.95
N GLN A 32 12.23 -7.14 -13.09
CA GLN A 32 13.19 -7.74 -12.16
C GLN A 32 13.73 -6.70 -11.18
N THR A 33 13.02 -6.53 -10.06
CA THR A 33 13.41 -5.58 -9.00
C THR A 33 14.38 -6.21 -7.99
N THR A 34 15.45 -5.50 -7.63
CA THR A 34 16.44 -5.89 -6.62
C THR A 34 16.60 -4.79 -5.57
N PHE A 35 16.44 -5.16 -4.30
CA PHE A 35 16.60 -4.25 -3.16
C PHE A 35 17.99 -4.37 -2.58
N ILE A 36 18.70 -3.24 -2.48
CA ILE A 36 20.05 -3.19 -1.91
C ILE A 36 19.98 -2.55 -0.53
N PHE A 37 20.47 -3.29 0.46
CA PHE A 37 20.49 -2.84 1.85
C PHE A 37 21.89 -2.76 2.42
N LYS A 38 22.07 -1.85 3.38
CA LYS A 38 23.28 -1.73 4.18
C LYS A 38 23.00 -2.08 5.64
N LEU A 39 23.70 -3.10 6.13
CA LEU A 39 23.63 -3.56 7.52
C LEU A 39 24.46 -2.64 8.43
N ALA A 40 24.15 -2.62 9.73
CA ALA A 40 24.87 -1.82 10.72
C ALA A 40 26.39 -2.08 10.80
N ASN A 41 26.86 -3.25 10.37
CA ASN A 41 28.29 -3.58 10.30
C ASN A 41 28.97 -3.08 9.00
N GLY A 42 28.25 -2.33 8.16
CA GLY A 42 28.70 -1.80 6.88
C GLY A 42 28.59 -2.78 5.71
N LYS A 43 28.20 -4.03 5.94
CA LYS A 43 28.00 -5.02 4.86
C LYS A 43 26.77 -4.66 4.04
N GLU A 44 26.92 -4.71 2.72
CA GLU A 44 25.82 -4.62 1.78
C GLU A 44 25.27 -6.01 1.45
N ILE A 45 23.95 -6.08 1.30
CA ILE A 45 23.22 -7.27 0.83
C ILE A 45 22.26 -6.84 -0.27
N ALA A 46 22.07 -7.72 -1.25
CA ALA A 46 21.06 -7.56 -2.29
C ALA A 46 20.02 -8.66 -2.13
N ILE A 47 18.74 -8.31 -2.25
CA ILE A 47 17.62 -9.24 -2.16
C ILE A 47 16.75 -9.03 -3.40
N GLU A 48 16.57 -10.08 -4.19
CA GLU A 48 15.67 -10.07 -5.35
C GLU A 48 14.22 -9.93 -4.87
N GLY A 49 13.52 -8.96 -5.42
CA GLY A 49 12.09 -8.71 -5.25
C GLY A 49 11.23 -9.50 -6.24
N TRP A 50 11.75 -10.58 -6.81
CA TRP A 50 11.06 -11.45 -7.75
C TRP A 50 11.55 -12.89 -7.63
N TRP A 51 10.74 -13.85 -8.08
CA TRP A 51 11.08 -15.27 -8.17
C TRP A 51 10.14 -16.01 -9.12
N TYR A 52 10.56 -17.19 -9.58
CA TYR A 52 9.65 -18.13 -10.25
C TYR A 52 9.07 -19.11 -9.25
N GLU A 53 7.75 -19.24 -9.24
CA GLU A 53 7.03 -20.26 -8.48
C GLU A 53 6.16 -21.08 -9.44
N TYR A 54 6.40 -22.39 -9.52
CA TYR A 54 5.70 -23.30 -10.43
C TYR A 54 5.58 -22.75 -11.88
N TRP A 55 6.68 -22.22 -12.43
CA TRP A 55 6.75 -21.60 -13.76
C TRP A 55 5.98 -20.29 -13.93
N THR A 56 5.49 -19.72 -12.83
CA THR A 56 4.84 -18.41 -12.79
C THR A 56 5.84 -17.39 -12.30
N TYR A 57 5.95 -16.26 -12.99
CA TYR A 57 6.72 -15.11 -12.54
C TYR A 57 5.99 -14.43 -11.38
N VAL A 58 6.65 -14.27 -10.24
CA VAL A 58 6.09 -13.64 -9.04
C VAL A 58 6.98 -12.47 -8.62
N THR A 59 6.36 -11.35 -8.27
CA THR A 59 7.03 -10.15 -7.77
C THR A 59 6.62 -9.86 -6.34
N MET A 60 7.47 -9.13 -5.61
CA MET A 60 7.11 -8.54 -4.33
C MET A 60 5.99 -7.51 -4.51
N PRO A 61 5.16 -7.28 -3.47
CA PRO A 61 4.16 -6.22 -3.50
C PRO A 61 4.78 -4.87 -3.85
N HIS A 62 4.09 -4.11 -4.70
CA HIS A 62 4.54 -2.78 -5.12
C HIS A 62 4.55 -1.80 -3.94
N ILE A 63 5.56 -0.93 -3.90
CA ILE A 63 5.70 0.11 -2.87
C ILE A 63 5.55 1.48 -3.53
N ASN A 64 4.39 2.13 -3.34
CA ASN A 64 4.08 3.42 -3.96
C ASN A 64 5.07 4.53 -3.59
N ASN A 65 5.67 4.46 -2.39
CA ASN A 65 6.62 5.46 -1.89
C ASN A 65 7.83 4.80 -1.22
N LEU A 66 8.85 4.53 -2.02
CA LEU A 66 10.10 3.88 -1.56
C LEU A 66 10.87 4.69 -0.50
N ILE A 67 10.79 6.03 -0.57
CA ILE A 67 11.47 6.91 0.40
C ILE A 67 10.81 6.75 1.77
N HIS A 68 9.47 6.83 1.83
CA HIS A 68 8.72 6.64 3.06
C HIS A 68 8.93 5.24 3.65
N PHE A 69 8.97 4.21 2.80
CA PHE A 69 9.32 2.86 3.22
C PHE A 69 10.73 2.77 3.85
N ALA A 70 11.73 3.40 3.24
CA ALA A 70 13.09 3.43 3.77
C ALA A 70 13.15 4.13 5.14
N GLU A 71 12.46 5.26 5.30
CA GLU A 71 12.38 5.99 6.56
C GLU A 71 11.69 5.17 7.66
N TRP A 72 10.60 4.48 7.32
CA TRP A 72 9.93 3.54 8.22
C TRP A 72 10.85 2.41 8.65
N LEU A 73 11.58 1.81 7.71
CA LEU A 73 12.50 0.71 7.98
C LEU A 73 13.61 1.13 8.96
N ASP A 74 14.10 2.37 8.87
CA ASP A 74 15.14 2.93 9.73
C ASP A 74 14.73 3.07 11.22
N THR A 75 13.41 3.08 11.49
CA THR A 75 12.85 3.05 12.84
C THR A 75 12.93 1.67 13.49
N LYS A 76 13.09 0.60 12.69
CA LYS A 76 13.07 -0.78 13.16
C LYS A 76 14.42 -1.21 13.73
N VAL A 77 14.37 -2.17 14.65
CA VAL A 77 15.56 -2.81 15.22
C VAL A 77 15.38 -4.32 15.18
N TYR A 78 16.29 -5.00 14.47
CA TYR A 78 16.24 -6.44 14.28
C TYR A 78 17.16 -7.17 15.26
N ARG A 79 16.99 -8.49 15.40
CA ARG A 79 17.95 -9.31 16.13
C ARG A 79 19.23 -9.47 15.30
N ASN A 80 20.35 -9.75 15.96
CA ASN A 80 21.63 -9.90 15.25
C ASN A 80 21.71 -11.21 14.44
N ASP A 81 20.84 -12.18 14.73
CA ASP A 81 20.71 -13.46 14.02
C ASP A 81 19.56 -13.46 13.01
N THR A 82 18.95 -12.31 12.74
CA THR A 82 17.94 -12.17 11.69
C THR A 82 18.55 -12.51 10.33
N LYS A 83 17.88 -13.41 9.59
CA LYS A 83 18.20 -13.72 8.21
C LYS A 83 17.45 -12.75 7.31
N PHE A 84 18.20 -11.98 6.52
CA PHE A 84 17.65 -11.03 5.55
C PHE A 84 17.61 -11.70 4.17
N ASP A 85 16.49 -12.34 3.85
CA ASP A 85 16.22 -13.04 2.60
C ASP A 85 14.87 -12.61 2.01
N LYS A 86 14.40 -13.30 0.96
CA LYS A 86 13.15 -12.96 0.25
C LYS A 86 11.93 -13.01 1.18
N ASP A 87 11.86 -14.00 2.07
CA ASP A 87 10.76 -14.12 3.03
C ASP A 87 10.76 -12.95 4.01
N TRP A 88 11.94 -12.55 4.50
CA TRP A 88 12.06 -11.37 5.34
C TRP A 88 11.61 -10.10 4.60
N LEU A 89 12.04 -9.93 3.34
CA LEU A 89 11.69 -8.77 2.54
C LEU A 89 10.17 -8.69 2.32
N ASN A 90 9.54 -9.79 1.87
CA ASN A 90 8.11 -9.87 1.67
C ASN A 90 7.34 -9.49 2.94
N ASN A 91 7.68 -10.12 4.06
CA ASN A 91 7.03 -9.84 5.35
C ASN A 91 7.21 -8.39 5.80
N THR A 92 8.38 -7.80 5.53
CA THR A 92 8.68 -6.41 5.90
C THR A 92 7.89 -5.42 5.05
N ILE A 93 7.76 -5.68 3.74
CA ILE A 93 6.92 -4.87 2.83
C ILE A 93 5.45 -5.00 3.24
N MET A 94 4.97 -6.21 3.48
CA MET A 94 3.59 -6.45 3.91
C MET A 94 3.26 -5.79 5.25
N GLU A 95 4.20 -5.81 6.21
CA GLU A 95 4.07 -5.06 7.46
C GLU A 95 3.95 -3.56 7.18
N TYR A 96 4.85 -3.00 6.36
CA TYR A 96 4.80 -1.59 5.97
C TYR A 96 3.46 -1.21 5.35
N LEU A 97 3.02 -1.94 4.32
CA LEU A 97 1.77 -1.67 3.60
C LEU A 97 0.58 -1.66 4.56
N ARG A 98 0.54 -2.62 5.49
CA ARG A 98 -0.53 -2.72 6.49
C ARG A 98 -0.52 -1.59 7.52
N VAL A 99 0.66 -1.12 7.94
CA VAL A 99 0.74 -0.19 9.09
C VAL A 99 0.86 1.26 8.69
N CYS A 100 1.42 1.59 7.53
CA CYS A 100 1.66 2.96 7.10
C CYS A 100 2.01 3.05 5.60
N GLY A 101 1.51 2.11 4.79
CA GLY A 101 1.76 2.10 3.35
C GLY A 101 1.15 3.31 2.67
N ASP A 102 1.80 3.84 1.64
CA ASP A 102 1.19 4.84 0.75
C ASP A 102 0.15 4.12 -0.11
N LEU A 103 -1.12 4.54 -0.04
CA LEU A 103 -2.24 3.92 -0.78
C LEU A 103 -2.22 4.27 -2.27
N GLY A 104 -1.32 5.16 -2.72
CA GLY A 104 -1.36 5.68 -4.09
C GLY A 104 -2.55 6.63 -4.35
N ILE A 105 -3.35 6.91 -3.32
CA ILE A 105 -4.48 7.85 -3.35
C ILE A 105 -3.97 9.21 -2.89
N LYS A 106 -4.41 10.28 -3.57
CA LYS A 106 -4.16 11.66 -3.15
C LYS A 106 -5.44 12.34 -2.76
N ASP A 107 -5.42 13.10 -1.68
CA ASP A 107 -6.56 13.92 -1.27
C ASP A 107 -6.83 15.08 -2.24
N LYS A 108 -7.88 15.86 -1.97
CA LYS A 108 -8.30 17.00 -2.80
C LYS A 108 -7.21 18.07 -3.00
N ASP A 109 -6.22 18.14 -2.10
CA ASP A 109 -5.12 19.11 -2.16
C ASP A 109 -3.85 18.49 -2.76
N GLY A 110 -3.89 17.20 -3.12
CA GLY A 110 -2.78 16.46 -3.72
C GLY A 110 -1.85 15.77 -2.72
N ASN A 111 -2.21 15.73 -1.43
CA ASN A 111 -1.41 15.07 -0.40
C ASN A 111 -1.61 13.54 -0.47
N PRO A 112 -0.54 12.73 -0.36
CA PRO A 112 -0.67 11.28 -0.32
C PRO A 112 -1.46 10.81 0.92
N ILE A 113 -2.24 9.76 0.74
CA ILE A 113 -2.95 9.08 1.82
C ILE A 113 -2.17 7.81 2.17
N TYR A 114 -1.80 7.70 3.44
CA TYR A 114 -1.16 6.50 4.01
C TYR A 114 -2.17 5.68 4.81
N ALA A 115 -1.90 4.39 5.02
CA ALA A 115 -2.79 3.45 5.74
C ALA A 115 -3.12 3.92 7.16
N ASP A 116 -2.26 4.73 7.74
CA ASP A 116 -2.39 5.26 9.09
C ASP A 116 -2.77 6.75 9.10
N SER A 117 -3.13 7.32 7.95
CA SER A 117 -3.61 8.69 7.84
C SER A 117 -4.97 8.88 8.49
N ILE A 118 -5.19 10.07 9.05
CA ILE A 118 -6.53 10.49 9.46
C ILE A 118 -7.19 11.18 8.27
N VAL A 119 -8.08 10.45 7.59
CA VAL A 119 -8.81 10.95 6.42
C VAL A 119 -10.21 11.42 6.82
N LEU A 120 -10.58 12.61 6.35
CA LEU A 120 -11.98 13.06 6.34
C LEU A 120 -12.59 12.77 4.98
N VAL A 121 -13.78 12.21 5.01
CA VAL A 121 -14.59 11.87 3.85
C VAL A 121 -15.80 12.78 3.83
N THR A 122 -15.94 13.58 2.77
CA THR A 122 -17.10 14.45 2.56
C THR A 122 -18.01 13.84 1.50
N TYR A 123 -19.20 13.42 1.90
CA TYR A 123 -20.16 12.78 1.01
C TYR A 123 -21.56 13.33 1.27
N ARG A 124 -22.26 13.71 0.19
CA ARG A 124 -23.62 14.31 0.22
C ARG A 124 -23.77 15.46 1.24
N GLY A 125 -22.74 16.31 1.33
CA GLY A 125 -22.73 17.49 2.21
C GLY A 125 -22.51 17.20 3.70
N LYS A 126 -22.17 15.95 4.07
CA LYS A 126 -21.73 15.57 5.40
C LYS A 126 -20.28 15.13 5.37
N THR A 127 -19.58 15.37 6.48
CA THR A 127 -18.18 14.96 6.64
C THR A 127 -18.07 14.01 7.82
N VAL A 128 -17.41 12.88 7.62
CA VAL A 128 -17.05 11.91 8.65
C VAL A 128 -15.57 11.61 8.59
N ARG A 129 -15.03 11.01 9.65
CA ARG A 129 -13.70 10.41 9.63
C ARG A 129 -13.81 9.03 8.96
N ALA A 130 -12.82 8.66 8.15
CA ALA A 130 -12.67 7.29 7.71
C ALA A 130 -12.53 6.35 8.91
N ASP A 131 -13.17 5.19 8.83
CA ASP A 131 -13.07 4.13 9.84
C ASP A 131 -11.73 3.40 9.69
N ASP A 132 -11.31 3.14 8.45
CA ASP A 132 -10.04 2.50 8.13
C ASP A 132 -9.50 2.95 6.77
N CYS A 133 -8.18 2.85 6.61
CA CYS A 133 -7.47 3.08 5.35
C CYS A 133 -6.44 1.95 5.22
N TYR A 134 -6.56 1.10 4.21
CA TYR A 134 -5.69 -0.07 4.12
C TYR A 134 -5.43 -0.49 2.69
N ILE A 135 -4.45 -1.37 2.54
CA ILE A 135 -4.12 -2.03 1.28
C ILE A 135 -4.51 -3.50 1.47
N ASP A 136 -5.51 -3.95 0.72
CA ASP A 136 -5.90 -5.36 0.69
C ASP A 136 -4.81 -6.14 -0.05
N SER A 137 -4.13 -6.99 0.69
CA SER A 137 -2.97 -7.73 0.20
C SER A 137 -3.29 -9.00 -0.58
N ASP A 138 -4.56 -9.21 -0.95
CA ASP A 138 -4.91 -10.15 -2.01
C ASP A 138 -4.23 -9.73 -3.35
N SER A 139 -4.36 -10.55 -4.40
CA SER A 139 -3.52 -10.62 -5.61
C SER A 139 -3.21 -9.31 -6.37
N TYR A 140 -3.77 -8.16 -5.98
CA TYR A 140 -3.58 -6.87 -6.61
C TYR A 140 -3.17 -5.72 -5.68
N ALA A 141 -2.99 -5.95 -4.36
CA ALA A 141 -2.63 -4.88 -3.41
C ALA A 141 -3.53 -3.64 -3.55
N THR A 142 -4.85 -3.85 -3.59
CA THR A 142 -5.84 -2.78 -3.84
C THR A 142 -5.96 -1.88 -2.62
N SER A 143 -6.04 -0.57 -2.83
CA SER A 143 -6.17 0.39 -1.73
C SER A 143 -7.63 0.69 -1.42
N HIS A 144 -7.96 0.81 -0.14
CA HIS A 144 -9.33 0.97 0.37
C HIS A 144 -9.41 2.13 1.37
N ILE A 145 -10.53 2.84 1.33
CA ILE A 145 -10.91 3.79 2.38
C ILE A 145 -12.34 3.46 2.81
N GLU A 146 -12.46 2.88 4.01
CA GLU A 146 -13.75 2.53 4.59
C GLU A 146 -14.28 3.65 5.48
N PHE A 147 -15.59 3.88 5.44
CA PHE A 147 -16.25 4.79 6.36
C PHE A 147 -17.73 4.45 6.56
N THR A 148 -18.24 4.73 7.74
CA THR A 148 -19.64 4.54 8.10
C THR A 148 -20.38 5.88 8.07
N MET A 149 -21.46 5.95 7.29
CA MET A 149 -22.36 7.11 7.26
C MET A 149 -23.79 6.65 7.00
N PHE A 150 -24.78 7.36 7.55
CA PHE A 150 -26.20 7.03 7.35
C PHE A 150 -26.55 5.58 7.74
N ASP A 151 -25.91 5.06 8.78
CA ASP A 151 -26.03 3.67 9.25
C ASP A 151 -25.65 2.61 8.19
N MET A 152 -24.85 3.00 7.20
CA MET A 152 -24.31 2.12 6.15
C MET A 152 -22.78 2.21 6.12
N LYS A 153 -22.13 1.10 5.72
CA LYS A 153 -20.69 1.04 5.46
C LYS A 153 -20.43 1.29 3.98
N PHE A 154 -19.47 2.15 3.72
CA PHE A 154 -18.97 2.47 2.39
C PHE A 154 -17.50 2.07 2.29
N ASP A 155 -17.11 1.63 1.12
CA ASP A 155 -15.73 1.32 0.75
C ASP A 155 -15.40 2.05 -0.55
N TYR A 156 -14.36 2.90 -0.53
CA TYR A 156 -13.84 3.57 -1.71
C TYR A 156 -12.62 2.83 -2.25
N MET A 157 -12.71 2.40 -3.51
CA MET A 157 -11.61 1.78 -4.25
C MET A 157 -11.18 2.72 -5.39
N PRO A 158 -9.91 3.17 -5.43
CA PRO A 158 -9.46 4.14 -6.41
C PRO A 158 -9.42 3.58 -7.84
N ASP A 159 -9.19 2.27 -8.00
CA ASP A 159 -9.16 1.63 -9.32
C ASP A 159 -10.53 1.64 -10.04
N GLU A 160 -11.61 1.74 -9.27
CA GLU A 160 -12.98 1.79 -9.80
C GLU A 160 -13.55 3.22 -9.86
N GLU A 161 -12.87 4.20 -9.26
CA GLU A 161 -13.37 5.58 -9.05
C GLU A 161 -14.82 5.62 -8.51
N ALA A 162 -15.17 4.64 -7.67
CA ALA A 162 -16.52 4.43 -7.18
C ALA A 162 -16.56 4.13 -5.69
N LEU A 163 -17.65 4.58 -5.04
CA LEU A 163 -18.04 4.11 -3.72
C LEU A 163 -18.86 2.84 -3.85
N TYR A 164 -18.40 1.79 -3.19
CA TYR A 164 -19.13 0.56 -2.99
C TYR A 164 -19.86 0.58 -1.65
N TYR A 165 -21.13 0.18 -1.62
CA TYR A 165 -21.83 -0.14 -0.39
C TYR A 165 -22.92 -1.19 -0.62
N THR A 166 -23.29 -1.90 0.45
CA THR A 166 -24.40 -2.86 0.43
C THR A 166 -25.60 -2.27 1.14
N ASP A 167 -26.73 -2.14 0.42
CA ASP A 167 -28.02 -1.81 1.03
C ASP A 167 -28.68 -3.10 1.55
N GLU A 168 -28.54 -3.36 2.85
CA GLU A 168 -29.12 -4.54 3.51
C GLU A 168 -30.66 -4.60 3.40
N THR A 169 -31.32 -3.47 3.14
CA THR A 169 -32.78 -3.42 2.93
C THR A 169 -33.18 -4.16 1.66
N TYR A 170 -32.30 -4.17 0.66
CA TYR A 170 -32.58 -4.68 -0.68
C TYR A 170 -31.60 -5.75 -1.18
N ASP A 171 -30.60 -6.13 -0.37
CA ASP A 171 -29.54 -7.09 -0.71
C ASP A 171 -28.88 -6.73 -2.06
N LEU A 172 -28.56 -5.45 -2.22
CA LEU A 172 -28.13 -4.84 -3.47
C LEU A 172 -26.77 -4.17 -3.27
N HIS A 173 -25.84 -4.48 -4.18
CA HIS A 173 -24.57 -3.76 -4.30
C HIS A 173 -24.78 -2.51 -5.12
N VAL A 174 -24.37 -1.37 -4.58
CA VAL A 174 -24.51 -0.07 -5.23
C VAL A 174 -23.13 0.52 -5.44
N TYR A 175 -22.94 1.09 -6.63
CA TYR A 175 -21.76 1.84 -7.03
C TYR A 175 -22.18 3.27 -7.32
N GLU A 176 -21.51 4.24 -6.72
CA GLU A 176 -21.72 5.66 -7.00
C GLU A 176 -20.42 6.34 -7.38
N ASP A 177 -20.49 7.25 -8.37
CA ASP A 177 -19.36 8.09 -8.75
C ASP A 177 -18.81 8.80 -7.53
N PHE A 178 -17.54 8.53 -7.22
CA PHE A 178 -16.86 9.12 -6.09
C PHE A 178 -15.36 9.14 -6.34
N ASP A 179 -14.78 10.32 -6.23
CA ASP A 179 -13.36 10.51 -6.43
C ASP A 179 -12.70 11.14 -5.20
N SER A 180 -11.39 11.25 -5.29
CA SER A 180 -10.56 11.74 -4.21
C SER A 180 -10.73 13.24 -3.90
N SER A 181 -11.48 14.00 -4.70
CA SER A 181 -11.83 15.39 -4.38
C SER A 181 -12.71 15.51 -3.12
N ASN A 182 -13.32 14.41 -2.72
CA ASN A 182 -14.11 14.28 -1.49
C ASN A 182 -13.28 13.90 -0.26
N LEU A 183 -11.98 13.66 -0.44
CA LEU A 183 -11.07 13.24 0.62
C LEU A 183 -10.20 14.41 1.07
N SER A 184 -9.92 14.49 2.36
CA SER A 184 -8.97 15.45 2.95
C SER A 184 -8.15 14.77 4.02
N VAL A 185 -6.83 14.83 3.90
CA VAL A 185 -5.93 14.36 4.96
C VAL A 185 -5.85 15.43 6.04
N LEU A 186 -6.21 15.07 7.27
CA LEU A 186 -5.97 15.94 8.42
C LEU A 186 -4.53 15.78 8.95
N ALA A 187 -3.95 14.60 8.81
CA ALA A 187 -2.58 14.33 9.23
C ALA A 187 -2.00 13.06 8.57
N GLU A 188 -0.84 13.18 7.91
CA GLU A 188 0.00 12.08 7.37
C GLU A 188 0.82 11.44 8.50
N HIS A 189 0.79 10.12 8.73
CA HIS A 189 1.26 9.58 10.01
C HIS A 189 2.76 9.27 10.14
N PHE A 190 3.28 9.64 11.33
CA PHE A 190 4.41 9.03 12.06
C PHE A 190 4.38 9.39 13.58
N ASP A 191 3.27 9.95 14.11
CA ASP A 191 3.15 10.36 15.52
C ASP A 191 1.68 10.28 15.99
N THR A 192 1.31 9.17 16.65
CA THR A 192 -0.03 8.82 17.14
C THR A 192 -0.46 9.60 18.39
N GLU A 193 0.44 9.84 19.35
CA GLU A 193 0.06 10.39 20.67
C GLU A 193 -0.31 11.89 20.63
N ASN A 194 0.35 12.70 19.81
CA ASN A 194 0.08 14.14 19.78
C ASN A 194 -1.18 14.53 18.97
N ARG A 195 -1.77 13.60 18.21
CA ARG A 195 -2.77 13.92 17.18
C ARG A 195 -4.20 13.57 17.56
N GLU A 196 -4.42 12.47 18.28
CA GLU A 196 -5.71 12.24 18.93
C GLU A 196 -6.07 13.42 19.83
N LYS A 197 -5.05 14.00 20.47
CA LYS A 197 -5.14 15.25 21.21
C LYS A 197 -5.57 16.45 20.34
N ARG A 198 -4.96 16.68 19.16
CA ARG A 198 -5.38 17.77 18.25
C ARG A 198 -6.79 17.58 17.70
N TRP A 199 -7.17 16.35 17.34
CA TRP A 199 -8.52 16.07 16.87
C TRP A 199 -9.57 16.32 17.96
N LEU A 200 -9.30 15.87 19.19
CA LEU A 200 -10.15 16.18 20.35
C LEU A 200 -10.21 17.69 20.62
N GLU A 201 -9.10 18.41 20.45
CA GLU A 201 -9.04 19.86 20.64
C GLU A 201 -9.82 20.65 19.55
N GLU A 202 -9.80 20.22 18.29
CA GLU A 202 -10.39 20.95 17.17
C GLU A 202 -11.81 20.50 16.81
N TYR A 203 -12.12 19.20 16.95
CA TYR A 203 -13.34 18.58 16.41
C TYR A 203 -14.13 17.73 17.42
N GLY A 204 -13.58 17.44 18.60
CA GLY A 204 -14.27 16.69 19.65
C GLY A 204 -15.35 17.51 20.35
N ARG A 205 -16.59 17.47 19.86
CA ARG A 205 -17.79 17.96 20.56
C ARG A 205 -18.72 16.83 20.96
#